data_AF-A0A6G2D6U7-F1
#
_entry.id   AF-A0A6G2D6U7-F1
#
_cell.length_a   1.000
_cell.length_b   1.000
_cell.length_c   1.000
_cell.angle_alpha   90.00
_cell.angle_beta   90.00
_cell.angle_gamma   90.00
#
_symmetry.space_group_name_H-M   'P 1'
#
loop_
_entity.id
_entity.type
_entity.pdbx_description
1 polymer ?
#
loop_
_entity_poly.entity_id
_entity_poly.type
_entity_poly.pdbx_seq_one_letter_code
_entity_poly.pdbx_strand_id
1 'polypeptide(L)'
;SLDRYVGNYSSFVEQKEQKLATEAKNYEKQQKEIAALEDFVNRNLVRASTTKRAQSRRKQLEKMERLDKPEVGKKSANMTFHS
;
A
#
# COMPACT_ATOMS: atom_id res chain seq x y z
N SER A 1 -20.21 34.38 -24.49
CA SER A 1 -20.52 33.68 -23.23
C SER A 1 -19.25 33.11 -22.66
N LEU A 2 -19.00 33.31 -21.37
CA LEU A 2 -17.86 32.74 -20.65
C LEU A 2 -18.36 31.43 -20.03
N ASP A 3 -18.08 30.31 -20.72
CA ASP A 3 -18.49 28.99 -20.25
C ASP A 3 -17.58 28.58 -19.08
N ARG A 4 -18.13 28.73 -17.87
CA ARG A 4 -17.47 28.35 -16.62
C ARG A 4 -17.57 26.83 -16.46
N TYR A 5 -16.48 26.12 -16.74
CA TYR A 5 -16.38 24.69 -16.45
C TYR A 5 -16.13 24.44 -14.96
N VAL A 6 -17.19 24.48 -14.15
CA VAL A 6 -17.19 24.00 -12.75
C VAL A 6 -17.44 22.49 -12.77
N GLY A 7 -16.48 21.68 -13.25
CA GLY A 7 -16.82 20.27 -13.50
C GLY A 7 -15.72 19.23 -13.66
N ASN A 8 -14.43 19.58 -13.64
CA ASN A 8 -13.36 18.57 -13.79
C ASN A 8 -12.50 18.41 -12.53
N TYR A 9 -12.44 19.45 -11.70
CA TYR A 9 -11.60 19.44 -10.50
C TYR A 9 -12.20 18.60 -9.35
N SER A 10 -13.51 18.73 -9.09
CA SER A 10 -14.20 17.94 -8.04
C SER A 10 -14.11 16.44 -8.33
N SER A 11 -14.42 16.02 -9.56
CA SER A 11 -14.33 14.63 -10.00
C SER A 11 -12.90 14.07 -9.92
N PHE A 12 -11.89 14.90 -10.22
CA PHE A 12 -10.49 14.53 -10.06
C PHE A 12 -10.10 14.34 -8.59
N VAL A 13 -10.56 15.23 -7.71
CA VAL A 13 -10.32 15.12 -6.26
C VAL A 13 -10.93 13.85 -5.70
N GLU A 14 -12.20 13.56 -6.01
CA GLU A 14 -12.87 12.33 -5.56
C GLU A 14 -12.17 11.06 -6.06
N GLN A 15 -11.79 11.01 -7.34
CA GLN A 15 -11.05 9.87 -7.90
C GLN A 15 -9.68 9.70 -7.24
N LYS A 16 -8.99 10.80 -6.91
CA LYS A 16 -7.70 10.77 -6.22
C LYS A 16 -7.85 10.23 -4.79
N GLU A 17 -8.88 10.67 -4.06
CA GLU A 17 -9.17 10.16 -2.71
C GLU A 17 -9.50 8.67 -2.73
N GLN A 18 -10.30 8.21 -3.69
CA GLN A 18 -10.61 6.79 -3.85
C GLN A 18 -9.37 5.94 -4.18
N LYS A 19 -8.47 6.44 -5.02
CA LYS A 19 -7.19 5.78 -5.31
C LYS A 19 -6.34 5.66 -4.06
N LEU A 20 -6.14 6.77 -3.33
CA LEU A 20 -5.38 6.79 -2.08
C LEU A 20 -5.97 5.85 -1.03
N ALA A 21 -7.29 5.82 -0.89
CA ALA A 21 -7.98 4.91 0.03
C ALA A 21 -7.78 3.43 -0.36
N THR A 22 -7.76 3.14 -1.65
CA THR A 22 -7.51 1.78 -2.15
C THR A 22 -6.06 1.35 -1.92
N GLU A 23 -5.11 2.23 -2.20
CA GLU A 23 -3.68 2.01 -1.93
C GLU A 23 -3.42 1.79 -0.44
N ALA A 24 -4.01 2.62 0.44
CA ALA A 24 -3.92 2.45 1.89
C ALA A 24 -4.49 1.11 2.35
N LYS A 25 -5.65 0.70 1.85
CA LYS A 25 -6.24 -0.62 2.17
C LYS A 25 -5.35 -1.78 1.71
N ASN A 26 -4.76 -1.69 0.51
CA ASN A 26 -3.88 -2.72 -0.02
C ASN A 26 -2.58 -2.82 0.79
N TYR A 27 -2.00 -1.67 1.16
CA TYR A 27 -0.85 -1.60 2.05
C TYR A 27 -1.16 -2.26 3.40
N GLU A 28 -2.25 -1.89 4.06
CA GLU A 28 -2.64 -2.49 5.34
C GLU A 28 -2.85 -4.00 5.27
N LYS A 29 -3.48 -4.49 4.19
CA LYS A 29 -3.65 -5.92 3.96
C LYS A 29 -2.31 -6.63 3.84
N GLN A 30 -1.39 -6.09 3.04
CA GLN A 30 -0.06 -6.66 2.88
C GLN A 30 0.71 -6.68 4.20
N GLN A 31 0.65 -5.60 4.99
CA GLN A 31 1.31 -5.55 6.31
C GLN A 31 0.75 -6.62 7.26
N LYS A 32 -0.57 -6.83 7.28
CA LYS A 32 -1.20 -7.91 8.08
C LYS A 32 -0.74 -9.29 7.64
N GLU A 33 -0.65 -9.53 6.33
CA GLU A 33 -0.15 -10.80 5.79
C GLU A 33 1.32 -11.03 6.15
N ILE A 34 2.17 -10.01 6.03
CA ILE A 34 3.58 -10.07 6.44
C ILE A 34 3.68 -10.44 7.92
N ALA A 35 2.95 -9.74 8.80
CA ALA A 35 2.96 -10.01 10.23
C ALA A 35 2.50 -11.44 10.56
N ALA A 36 1.45 -11.94 9.89
CA ALA A 36 0.96 -13.30 10.10
C ALA A 36 1.98 -14.36 9.63
N LEU A 37 2.68 -14.11 8.51
CA LEU A 37 3.73 -14.99 8.03
C LEU A 37 4.94 -14.98 8.98
N GLU A 38 5.37 -13.82 9.46
CA GLU A 38 6.47 -13.69 10.42
C GLU A 38 6.16 -14.42 11.73
N ASP A 39 4.95 -14.25 12.27
CA ASP A 39 4.49 -14.97 13.47
C ASP A 39 4.45 -16.49 13.23
N PHE A 40 3.96 -16.93 12.07
CA PHE A 40 3.98 -18.35 11.70
C PHE A 40 5.41 -18.91 11.66
N VAL A 41 6.35 -18.17 11.08
CA VAL A 41 7.77 -18.56 11.03
C VAL A 41 8.33 -18.67 12.45
N ASN A 42 8.14 -17.65 13.28
CA ASN A 42 8.66 -17.60 14.65
C ASN A 42 8.16 -18.77 15.50
N ARG A 43 6.86 -19.08 15.44
CA ARG A 43 6.26 -20.18 16.21
C ARG A 43 6.67 -21.57 15.74
N ASN A 44 7.00 -21.72 14.45
CA ASN A 44 7.21 -23.03 13.83
C ASN A 44 8.67 -23.33 13.47
N LEU A 45 9.58 -22.39 13.64
CA LEU A 45 11.00 -22.61 13.36
C LEU A 45 11.60 -23.72 14.23
N VAL A 46 11.21 -23.75 15.52
CA VAL A 46 11.72 -24.68 16.53
C VAL A 46 11.11 -26.09 16.45
N ARG A 47 10.01 -26.28 15.72
CA ARG A 47 9.29 -27.55 15.63
C ARG A 47 9.72 -28.33 14.40
N ALA A 48 10.43 -29.44 14.58
CA ALA A 48 11.00 -30.24 13.49
C ALA A 48 10.01 -30.60 12.36
N SER A 49 8.75 -30.86 12.69
CA SER A 49 7.69 -31.19 11.70
C SER A 49 7.23 -29.99 10.86
N THR A 50 7.33 -28.76 11.38
CA THR A 50 6.88 -27.52 10.71
C THR A 50 8.03 -26.59 10.30
N THR A 51 9.28 -26.89 10.67
CA THR A 51 10.48 -26.11 10.31
C THR A 51 10.61 -25.90 8.80
N LYS A 52 10.42 -26.94 7.96
CA LYS A 52 10.52 -26.80 6.50
C LYS A 52 9.47 -25.83 5.94
N ARG A 53 8.24 -25.84 6.51
CA ARG A 53 7.17 -24.91 6.11
C ARG A 53 7.50 -23.48 6.56
N ALA A 54 8.02 -23.30 7.77
CA ALA A 54 8.49 -22.01 8.27
C ALA A 54 9.61 -21.44 7.38
N GLN A 55 10.61 -22.24 7.02
CA GLN A 55 11.69 -21.80 6.11
C GLN A 55 11.16 -21.37 4.73
N SER A 56 10.18 -22.10 4.18
CA SER A 56 9.53 -21.73 2.92
C SER A 56 8.81 -20.38 3.02
N ARG A 57 8.04 -20.15 4.09
CA ARG A 57 7.38 -18.86 4.33
C ARG A 57 8.38 -17.72 4.57
N ARG A 58 9.50 -17.97 5.25
CA ARG A 58 10.58 -16.99 5.39
C ARG A 58 11.15 -16.59 4.03
N LYS A 59 11.42 -17.56 3.16
CA LYS A 59 11.90 -17.29 1.79
C LYS A 59 10.86 -16.56 0.94
N GLN A 60 9.57 -16.79 1.17
CA GLN A 60 8.50 -16.02 0.54
C GLN A 60 8.53 -14.55 0.98
N LEU A 61 8.71 -14.29 2.28
CA LEU A 61 8.86 -12.92 2.81
C LEU A 61 10.10 -12.21 2.26
N GLU A 62 11.23 -12.91 2.14
CA GLU A 62 12.47 -12.38 1.57
C GLU A 62 12.32 -11.98 0.09
N LYS A 63 11.42 -12.63 -0.65
CA LYS A 63 11.17 -12.36 -2.08
C LYS A 63 10.01 -11.41 -2.35
N MET A 64 9.22 -11.06 -1.33
CA MET A 64 8.05 -10.23 -1.50
C MET A 64 8.47 -8.76 -1.63
N GLU A 65 8.03 -8.09 -2.70
CA GLU A 65 8.12 -6.63 -2.76
C GLU A 65 7.12 -6.02 -1.78
N ARG A 66 7.65 -5.30 -0.79
CA ARG A 66 6.85 -4.57 0.19
C ARG A 66 6.35 -3.30 -0.49
N LEU A 67 5.03 -3.09 -0.45
CA LEU A 67 4.44 -1.84 -0.89
C LEU A 67 4.96 -0.74 0.04
N ASP A 68 5.39 0.37 -0.56
CA ASP A 68 5.74 1.55 0.20
C ASP A 68 4.51 2.11 0.91
N LYS A 69 4.74 2.72 2.07
CA LYS A 69 3.68 3.40 2.80
C LYS A 69 3.14 4.52 1.88
N PRO A 70 1.82 4.56 1.60
CA PRO A 70 1.28 5.63 0.78
C PRO A 70 1.54 6.97 1.49
N GLU A 71 2.36 7.81 0.87
CA GLU A 71 2.70 9.16 1.34
C GLU A 71 1.44 10.02 1.28
N VAL A 72 0.65 10.04 2.36
CA VAL A 72 -0.59 10.82 2.46
C VAL A 72 -0.32 12.33 2.62
N GLY A 73 0.93 12.77 2.60
CA GLY A 73 1.25 14.19 2.76
C GLY A 73 2.63 14.55 2.26
N LYS A 74 2.69 15.65 1.50
CA LYS A 74 3.89 16.36 0.99
C LYS A 74 4.35 15.97 -0.42
N LYS A 75 3.44 16.14 -1.39
CA LYS A 75 3.83 16.86 -2.61
C LYS A 75 2.94 18.08 -2.72
N SER A 76 3.39 19.18 -2.11
CA SER A 76 2.94 20.52 -2.48
C SER A 76 3.15 20.63 -3.99
N ALA A 77 2.06 20.53 -4.75
CA ALA A 77 2.13 20.72 -6.18
C ALA A 77 2.51 22.18 -6.41
N ASN A 78 3.75 22.42 -6.85
CA ASN A 78 4.15 23.72 -7.38
C ASN A 78 3.38 23.93 -8.69
N MET A 79 2.14 24.42 -8.58
CA MET A 79 1.30 24.75 -9.72
C MET A 79 1.58 26.20 -10.11
N THR A 80 2.48 26.41 -11.07
CA THR A 80 2.69 27.72 -11.67
C THR A 80 1.68 27.91 -12.79
N PHE A 81 0.59 28.63 -12.52
CA PHE A 81 -0.34 29.09 -13.56
C PHE A 81 0.29 30.28 -14.28
N HIS A 82 0.52 30.14 -15.58
CA HIS A 82 0.84 31.28 -16.44
C HIS A 82 -0.49 31.83 -16.97
N SER A 83 -0.75 33.11 -16.68
CA SER A 83 -1.91 33.90 -17.10
C SER A 83 -1.87 34.25 -18.57
#